data_AF-A0A0D3AQ83-F1
#
_entry.id   AF-A0A0D3AQ83-F1
#
_cell.length_a   1.000
_cell.length_b   1.000
_cell.length_c   1.000
_cell.angle_alpha   90.00
_cell.angle_beta   90.00
_cell.angle_gamma   90.00
#
_symmetry.space_group_name_H-M   'P 1'
#
loop_
_entity.id
_entity.type
_entity.pdbx_description
1 polymer ?
#
loop_
_entity_poly.entity_id
_entity_poly.type
_entity_poly.pdbx_seq_one_letter_code
_entity_poly.pdbx_strand_id
1 'polypeptide(L)'
;MAEKSLWVRWVQCYLIRKSSFWSVKENTSSGSWVWRKLLKLRGLAKLFIRKEVRNGECTSFWYDRWSRFDDLKETLGDRGPLELGVPDYYSVAEAKRNRRRRNHRVDILNQIEDEIRKLGDDREEDIVLWKHAEGKYRNMFSTSKTWDQIRSKKPVCVWHKAVWFSQSTPKYAFIMWLTLKERLQTTDRMQQWNGSINTTCTICNEAPESYAHLFFGCRYSGMVWRKLVEGLMSEDFTANWSELIVMVSKSWLTPIKTFILRYALQATMHTVWWERNARRHGEKPRDETTLIKIVDKFIRLKLLSQKGRGDYFEEGLITWFGAQPHT
;
A
#
# COMPACT_ATOMS: atom_id res chain seq x y z
N MET A 1 7.09 15.67 -13.90
CA MET A 1 5.62 15.48 -13.99
C MET A 1 4.82 16.13 -12.84
N ALA A 2 5.32 16.20 -11.59
CA ALA A 2 4.53 16.74 -10.47
C ALA A 2 4.44 18.28 -10.37
N GLU A 3 5.45 19.04 -10.83
CA GLU A 3 5.47 20.52 -10.78
C GLU A 3 4.33 21.19 -11.57
N LYS A 4 3.77 20.46 -12.54
CA LYS A 4 2.63 20.95 -13.34
C LYS A 4 1.27 20.65 -12.69
N SER A 5 1.22 19.95 -11.56
CA SER A 5 -0.04 19.68 -10.89
C SER A 5 -0.59 20.93 -10.21
N LEU A 6 -1.91 21.13 -10.29
CA LEU A 6 -2.60 22.25 -9.65
C LEU A 6 -2.34 22.28 -8.13
N TRP A 7 -2.31 21.10 -7.50
CA TRP A 7 -2.05 20.98 -6.08
C TRP A 7 -0.65 21.48 -5.70
N VAL A 8 0.40 21.09 -6.43
CA VAL A 8 1.77 21.56 -6.15
C VAL A 8 1.87 23.08 -6.32
N ARG A 9 1.29 23.63 -7.40
CA ARG A 9 1.27 25.09 -7.62
C ARG A 9 0.53 25.83 -6.51
N TRP A 10 -0.61 25.30 -6.07
CA TRP A 10 -1.37 25.89 -4.97
C TRP A 10 -0.59 25.83 -3.64
N VAL A 11 0.03 24.69 -3.33
CA VAL A 11 0.90 24.56 -2.15
C VAL A 11 2.05 25.56 -2.20
N GLN A 12 2.69 25.71 -3.38
CA GLN A 12 3.77 26.67 -3.55
C GLN A 12 3.29 28.11 -3.34
N CYS A 13 2.17 28.52 -3.95
CA CYS A 13 1.68 29.90 -3.84
C CYS A 13 1.16 30.26 -2.44
N TYR A 14 0.44 29.34 -1.79
CA TYR A 14 -0.32 29.67 -0.58
C TYR A 14 0.33 29.19 0.72
N LEU A 15 1.02 28.04 0.71
CA LEU A 15 1.61 27.45 1.92
C LEU A 15 3.12 27.71 2.03
N ILE A 16 3.87 27.50 0.95
CA ILE A 16 5.35 27.62 0.96
C ILE A 16 5.79 29.06 0.62
N ARG A 17 5.10 29.73 -0.30
CA ARG A 17 5.40 31.07 -0.83
C ARG A 17 6.81 31.15 -1.42
N LYS A 18 7.66 32.02 -0.86
CA LYS A 18 9.07 32.20 -1.24
C LYS A 18 10.04 31.32 -0.43
N SER A 19 9.52 30.49 0.46
CA SER A 19 10.35 29.61 1.30
C SER A 19 10.65 28.28 0.60
N SER A 20 11.48 27.45 1.21
CA SER A 20 11.64 26.05 0.80
C SER A 20 10.64 25.17 1.54
N PHE A 21 10.20 24.06 0.92
CA PHE A 21 9.44 23.03 1.62
C PHE A 21 10.13 22.58 2.91
N TRP A 22 11.47 22.56 2.91
CA TRP A 22 12.28 22.14 4.05
C TRP A 22 12.31 23.15 5.20
N SER A 23 12.09 24.44 4.93
CA SER A 23 12.18 25.51 5.94
C SER A 23 10.83 25.87 6.59
N VAL A 24 9.72 25.30 6.11
CA VAL A 24 8.38 25.53 6.71
C VAL A 24 8.36 25.03 8.16
N LYS A 25 7.91 25.86 9.10
CA LYS A 25 7.79 25.47 10.52
C LYS A 25 6.72 24.39 10.72
N GLU A 26 7.03 23.36 11.53
CA GLU A 26 6.10 22.25 11.80
C GLU A 26 4.84 22.67 12.56
N ASN A 27 4.94 23.70 13.40
CA ASN A 27 3.85 24.22 14.21
C ASN A 27 2.95 25.22 13.45
N THR A 28 3.03 25.27 12.13
CA THR A 28 2.14 26.14 11.35
C THR A 28 0.68 25.73 11.51
N SER A 29 -0.18 26.72 11.77
CA SER A 29 -1.64 26.54 11.74
C SER A 29 -2.18 26.51 10.30
N SER A 30 -1.34 26.83 9.31
CA SER A 30 -1.72 26.88 7.91
C SER A 30 -1.73 25.50 7.24
N GLY A 31 -2.70 25.28 6.36
CA GLY A 31 -2.83 24.08 5.54
C GLY A 31 -3.69 22.97 6.16
N SER A 32 -3.93 21.93 5.37
CA SER A 32 -4.78 20.81 5.79
C SER A 32 -4.10 19.89 6.81
N TRP A 33 -4.87 18.99 7.42
CA TRP A 33 -4.31 17.92 8.26
C TRP A 33 -3.29 17.06 7.49
N VAL A 34 -3.54 16.78 6.22
CA VAL A 34 -2.62 16.03 5.35
C VAL A 34 -1.31 16.78 5.15
N TRP A 35 -1.37 18.09 4.88
CA TRP A 35 -0.18 18.94 4.75
C TRP A 35 0.71 18.87 6.00
N ARG A 36 0.11 19.03 7.19
CA ARG A 36 0.85 18.94 8.45
C ARG A 36 1.46 17.55 8.67
N LYS A 37 0.80 16.48 8.22
CA LYS A 37 1.39 15.12 8.24
C LYS A 37 2.56 14.98 7.28
N LEU A 38 2.48 15.56 6.08
CA LEU A 38 3.62 15.60 5.13
C LEU A 38 4.81 16.36 5.72
N LEU A 39 4.59 17.49 6.39
CA LEU A 39 5.66 18.24 7.06
C LEU A 39 6.39 17.40 8.12
N LYS A 40 5.67 16.58 8.88
CA LYS A 40 6.26 15.66 9.89
C LYS A 40 7.09 14.54 9.27
N LEU A 41 6.84 14.18 8.01
CA LEU A 41 7.57 13.14 7.31
C LEU A 41 8.84 13.67 6.60
N ARG A 42 9.10 14.98 6.65
CA ARG A 42 10.25 15.60 5.98
C ARG A 42 11.59 15.07 6.44
N GLY A 43 11.80 14.94 7.75
CA GLY A 43 13.05 14.39 8.29
C GLY A 43 13.34 12.99 7.73
N LEU A 44 12.31 12.15 7.65
CA LEU A 44 12.42 10.84 7.01
C LEU A 44 12.71 10.96 5.50
N ALA A 45 11.98 11.83 4.79
CA ALA A 45 12.14 12.03 3.35
C ALA A 45 13.55 12.51 2.97
N LYS A 46 14.19 13.38 3.78
CA LYS A 46 15.56 13.87 3.57
C LYS A 46 16.58 12.74 3.48
N LEU A 47 16.36 11.61 4.16
CA LEU A 47 17.26 10.45 4.10
C LEU A 47 17.28 9.76 2.73
N PHE A 48 16.25 9.99 1.91
CA PHE A 48 16.06 9.32 0.62
C PHE A 48 16.26 10.23 -0.60
N ILE A 49 16.57 11.52 -0.39
CA ILE A 49 16.67 12.52 -1.45
C ILE A 49 18.06 13.17 -1.44
N ARG A 50 18.64 13.31 -2.63
CA ARG A 50 19.84 14.10 -2.91
C ARG A 50 19.62 14.96 -4.15
N LYS A 51 20.45 15.99 -4.29
CA LYS A 51 20.48 16.84 -5.48
C LYS A 51 21.83 16.68 -6.16
N GLU A 52 21.79 16.39 -7.45
CA GLU A 52 22.94 16.57 -8.33
C GLU A 52 22.82 17.97 -8.93
N VAL A 53 23.75 18.84 -8.54
CA VAL A 53 23.75 20.25 -8.92
C VAL A 53 24.34 20.39 -10.31
N ARG A 54 23.59 21.07 -11.18
CA ARG A 54 24.01 21.51 -12.50
C ARG A 54 24.00 23.03 -12.53
N ASN A 55 22.93 23.65 -13.04
CA ASN A 55 22.80 25.10 -13.00
C ASN A 55 22.62 25.68 -11.57
N GLY A 56 22.21 24.85 -10.60
CA GLY A 56 22.06 25.20 -9.19
C GLY A 56 20.88 26.13 -8.87
N GLU A 57 19.99 26.41 -9.82
CA GLU A 57 18.89 27.37 -9.64
C GLU A 57 17.77 26.79 -8.77
N CYS A 58 17.53 25.48 -8.88
CA CYS A 58 16.42 24.77 -8.21
C CYS A 58 16.91 23.93 -7.02
N THR A 59 18.10 24.21 -6.51
CA THR A 59 18.70 23.53 -5.35
C THR A 59 18.97 24.55 -4.25
N SER A 60 18.33 24.36 -3.10
CA SER A 60 18.59 25.18 -1.93
C SER A 60 19.99 24.92 -1.39
N PHE A 61 20.75 26.00 -1.16
CA PHE A 61 22.11 25.87 -0.64
C PHE A 61 22.13 25.19 0.75
N TRP A 62 21.19 25.57 1.62
CA TRP A 62 21.18 25.15 3.02
C TRP A 62 20.44 23.84 3.27
N TYR A 63 19.30 23.64 2.60
CA TYR A 63 18.34 22.58 2.97
C TYR A 63 18.36 21.35 2.06
N ASP A 64 18.90 21.46 0.84
CA ASP A 64 19.02 20.31 -0.06
C ASP A 64 20.38 19.63 0.12
N ARG A 65 20.40 18.30 0.00
CA ARG A 65 21.64 17.51 0.12
C ARG A 65 22.36 17.44 -1.22
N TRP A 66 23.20 18.43 -1.49
CA TRP A 66 24.00 18.53 -2.72
C TRP A 66 25.52 18.33 -2.53
N SER A 67 26.02 18.45 -1.30
CA SER A 67 27.43 18.25 -0.99
C SER A 67 27.69 16.87 -0.37
N ARG A 68 28.95 16.56 -0.07
CA ARG A 68 29.30 15.39 0.74
C ARG A 68 28.76 15.44 2.18
N PHE A 69 28.44 16.64 2.66
CA PHE A 69 27.80 16.81 3.96
C PHE A 69 26.31 16.47 3.84
N ASP A 70 25.67 16.23 4.98
CA ASP A 70 24.21 16.11 5.01
C ASP A 70 23.56 17.48 4.78
N ASP A 71 22.48 17.79 5.48
CA ASP A 71 21.87 19.11 5.42
C ASP A 71 22.83 20.14 6.06
N LEU A 72 23.26 21.15 5.29
CA LEU A 72 24.21 22.16 5.76
C LEU A 72 23.63 23.01 6.89
N LYS A 73 22.30 23.23 6.89
CA LYS A 73 21.60 23.93 7.97
C LYS A 73 21.61 23.11 9.26
N GLU A 74 21.40 21.80 9.18
CA GLU A 74 21.49 20.91 10.35
C GLU A 74 22.94 20.79 10.85
N THR A 75 23.90 20.81 9.93
CA THR A 75 25.33 20.66 10.26
C THR A 75 25.93 21.91 10.92
N LEU A 76 25.61 23.10 10.42
CA LEU A 76 26.17 24.38 10.91
C LEU A 76 25.22 25.14 11.85
N GLY A 77 23.99 24.68 11.99
CA GLY A 77 22.96 25.32 12.79
C GLY A 77 22.59 26.73 12.29
N ASP A 78 21.93 27.50 13.15
CA ASP A 78 21.41 28.82 12.79
C ASP A 78 22.49 29.88 12.52
N ARG A 79 23.75 29.63 12.96
CA ARG A 79 24.88 30.53 12.71
C ARG A 79 25.52 30.34 11.34
N GLY A 80 25.33 29.18 10.70
CA GLY A 80 25.91 28.86 9.39
C GLY A 80 25.75 29.98 8.34
N PRO A 81 24.52 30.51 8.13
CA PRO A 81 24.29 31.62 7.19
C PRO A 81 25.15 32.85 7.42
N LEU A 82 25.36 33.22 8.69
CA LEU A 82 26.18 34.37 9.07
C LEU A 82 27.67 34.09 8.85
N GLU A 83 28.12 32.89 9.21
CA GLU A 83 29.53 32.48 9.12
C GLU A 83 29.98 32.32 7.66
N LEU A 84 29.18 31.66 6.81
CA LEU A 84 29.47 31.52 5.37
C LEU A 84 29.10 32.76 4.54
N GLY A 85 28.27 33.66 5.08
CA GLY A 85 27.75 34.81 4.35
C GLY A 85 26.81 34.40 3.20
N VAL A 86 26.06 33.31 3.37
CA VAL A 86 25.06 32.82 2.42
C VAL A 86 23.69 32.88 3.09
N PRO A 87 22.78 33.77 2.68
CA PRO A 87 21.43 33.83 3.24
C PRO A 87 20.67 32.50 3.16
N ASP A 88 19.77 32.26 4.12
CA ASP A 88 19.00 31.01 4.24
C ASP A 88 18.15 30.66 3.01
N TYR A 89 17.74 31.67 2.25
CA TYR A 89 16.87 31.51 1.08
C TYR A 89 17.65 31.33 -0.24
N TYR A 90 18.98 31.34 -0.22
CA TYR A 90 19.77 31.23 -1.43
C TYR A 90 19.71 29.83 -2.06
N SER A 91 19.65 29.82 -3.38
CA SER A 91 20.01 28.65 -4.18
C SER A 91 21.52 28.47 -4.27
N VAL A 92 21.96 27.29 -4.72
CA VAL A 92 23.39 27.03 -4.96
C VAL A 92 23.95 27.97 -6.03
N ALA A 93 23.16 28.28 -7.08
CA ALA A 93 23.52 29.25 -8.11
C ALA A 93 23.71 30.67 -7.54
N GLU A 94 22.82 31.12 -6.66
CA GLU A 94 22.92 32.43 -6.01
C GLU A 94 24.12 32.50 -5.06
N ALA A 95 24.37 31.44 -4.30
CA ALA A 95 25.54 31.32 -3.44
C ALA A 95 26.84 31.35 -4.26
N LYS A 96 26.88 30.74 -5.44
CA LYS A 96 28.04 30.76 -6.33
C LYS A 96 28.28 32.16 -6.94
N ARG A 97 27.22 32.85 -7.37
CA ARG A 97 27.30 34.17 -8.03
C ARG A 97 27.60 35.33 -7.07
N ASN A 98 26.93 35.34 -5.92
CA ASN A 98 26.88 36.54 -5.07
C ASN A 98 27.86 36.50 -3.89
N ARG A 99 28.44 35.33 -3.59
CA ARG A 99 29.37 35.17 -2.47
C ARG A 99 30.81 35.42 -2.90
N ARG A 100 31.59 36.06 -2.03
CA ARG A 100 33.06 36.12 -2.14
C ARG A 100 33.70 35.07 -1.25
N ARG A 101 34.72 34.38 -1.77
CA ARG A 101 35.47 33.39 -1.01
C ARG A 101 36.16 34.01 0.20
N ARG A 102 36.11 33.29 1.32
CA ARG A 102 36.81 33.61 2.56
C ARG A 102 37.60 32.39 3.03
N ASN A 103 38.71 32.64 3.71
CA ASN A 103 39.39 31.62 4.47
C ASN A 103 38.86 31.70 5.90
N HIS A 104 38.21 30.63 6.34
CA HIS A 104 37.60 30.56 7.66
C HIS A 104 38.58 29.96 8.66
N ARG A 105 38.47 30.35 9.93
CA ARG A 105 39.21 29.69 11.01
C ARG A 105 38.70 28.27 11.28
N VAL A 106 37.46 28.00 10.89
CA VAL A 106 36.77 26.72 11.12
C VAL A 106 36.88 25.87 9.86
N ASP A 107 37.46 24.67 10.00
CA ASP A 107 37.78 23.80 8.86
C ASP A 107 36.55 23.34 8.08
N ILE A 108 35.43 23.05 8.76
CA ILE A 108 34.21 22.61 8.06
C ILE A 108 33.71 23.65 7.06
N LEU A 109 33.84 24.94 7.38
CA LEU A 109 33.47 26.03 6.48
C LEU A 109 34.37 26.03 5.25
N ASN A 110 35.69 25.88 5.44
CA ASN A 110 36.65 25.76 4.33
C ASN A 110 36.37 24.54 3.44
N GLN A 111 35.97 23.41 4.04
CA GLN A 111 35.60 22.22 3.27
C GLN A 111 34.32 22.44 2.45
N ILE A 112 33.34 23.19 2.97
CA ILE A 112 32.16 23.60 2.20
C ILE A 112 32.58 24.53 1.05
N GLU A 113 33.55 25.44 1.26
CA GLU A 113 34.10 26.25 0.17
C GLU A 113 34.70 25.42 -0.94
N ASP A 114 35.39 24.33 -0.59
CA ASP A 114 35.94 23.39 -1.55
C ASP A 114 34.85 22.64 -2.33
N GLU A 115 33.74 22.28 -1.70
CA GLU A 115 32.59 21.67 -2.38
C GLU A 115 31.94 22.65 -3.36
N ILE A 116 31.77 23.93 -2.99
CA ILE A 116 31.25 24.97 -3.90
C ILE A 116 32.16 25.12 -5.12
N ARG A 117 33.48 25.09 -4.92
CA ARG A 117 34.47 25.22 -6.01
C ARG A 117 34.40 24.07 -7.01
N LYS A 118 34.04 22.87 -6.57
CA LYS A 118 33.92 21.68 -7.46
C LYS A 118 32.69 21.75 -8.37
N LEU A 119 31.73 22.62 -8.08
CA LEU A 119 30.54 22.79 -8.90
C LEU A 119 30.92 23.42 -10.25
N GLY A 120 30.57 22.72 -11.34
CA GLY A 120 30.74 23.22 -12.71
C GLY A 120 29.85 24.41 -13.05
N ASP A 121 29.98 24.93 -14.27
CA ASP A 121 29.11 25.95 -14.86
C ASP A 121 28.20 25.32 -15.93
N ASP A 122 27.42 24.33 -15.51
CA ASP A 122 26.43 23.68 -16.36
C ASP A 122 25.19 24.59 -16.53
N ARG A 123 24.56 24.54 -17.70
CA ARG A 123 23.31 25.26 -18.00
C ARG A 123 22.07 24.36 -17.84
N GLU A 124 22.26 23.05 -17.72
CA GLU A 124 21.17 22.10 -17.54
C GLU A 124 20.53 22.19 -16.15
N GLU A 125 19.27 21.75 -16.05
CA GLU A 125 18.52 21.75 -14.80
C GLU A 125 19.08 20.73 -13.79
N ASP A 126 19.05 21.09 -12.51
CA ASP A 126 19.42 20.22 -11.40
C ASP A 126 18.62 18.92 -11.38
N ILE A 127 19.29 17.80 -11.03
CA ILE A 127 18.65 16.49 -10.97
C ILE A 127 18.31 16.10 -9.52
N VAL A 128 17.05 15.69 -9.30
CA VAL A 128 16.63 15.06 -8.04
C VAL A 128 16.98 13.57 -8.06
N LEU A 129 17.84 13.17 -7.13
CA LEU A 129 18.31 11.81 -6.95
C LEU A 129 17.60 11.12 -5.78
N TRP A 130 17.00 9.96 -6.05
CA TRP A 130 16.25 9.15 -5.08
C TRP A 130 17.04 7.91 -4.69
N LYS A 131 17.08 7.61 -3.38
CA LYS A 131 17.79 6.44 -2.84
C LYS A 131 17.05 5.14 -3.17
N HIS A 132 17.67 4.28 -3.97
CA HIS A 132 17.14 2.96 -4.36
C HIS A 132 17.70 1.82 -3.50
N ALA A 133 18.90 1.99 -2.94
CA ALA A 133 19.54 1.11 -1.97
C ALA A 133 20.65 1.90 -1.24
N GLU A 134 21.32 1.27 -0.29
CA GLU A 134 22.45 1.90 0.40
C GLU A 134 23.52 2.36 -0.60
N GLY A 135 23.89 3.64 -0.53
CA GLY A 135 24.80 4.29 -1.47
C GLY A 135 24.35 4.41 -2.94
N LYS A 136 23.17 3.88 -3.33
CA LYS A 136 22.70 3.87 -4.72
C LYS A 136 21.54 4.81 -4.94
N TYR A 137 21.77 5.85 -5.75
CA TYR A 137 20.79 6.87 -6.09
C TYR A 137 20.45 6.85 -7.58
N ARG A 138 19.22 7.22 -7.95
CA ARG A 138 18.76 7.36 -9.34
C ARG A 138 17.86 8.57 -9.53
N ASN A 139 17.81 9.12 -10.73
CA ASN A 139 16.96 10.25 -11.11
C ASN A 139 15.45 9.94 -11.23
N MET A 140 14.99 8.80 -10.71
CA MET A 140 13.60 8.36 -10.77
C MET A 140 13.16 7.79 -9.43
N PHE A 141 12.02 8.26 -8.91
CA PHE A 141 11.45 7.73 -7.69
C PHE A 141 10.93 6.30 -7.87
N SER A 142 11.12 5.44 -6.86
CA SER A 142 10.51 4.11 -6.82
C SER A 142 9.86 3.86 -5.47
N THR A 143 8.52 3.77 -5.47
CA THR A 143 7.74 3.44 -4.27
C THR A 143 8.15 2.10 -3.70
N SER A 144 8.38 1.08 -4.54
CA SER A 144 8.79 -0.26 -4.10
C SER A 144 10.14 -0.25 -3.40
N LYS A 145 11.17 0.38 -4.00
CA LYS A 145 12.51 0.46 -3.40
C LYS A 145 12.51 1.27 -2.11
N THR A 146 11.75 2.36 -2.06
CA THR A 146 11.62 3.20 -0.86
C THR A 146 10.92 2.43 0.26
N TRP A 147 9.80 1.76 -0.06
CA TRP A 147 9.05 0.96 0.91
C TRP A 147 9.89 -0.18 1.49
N ASP A 148 10.70 -0.85 0.67
CA ASP A 148 11.59 -1.93 1.13
C ASP A 148 12.68 -1.46 2.09
N GLN A 149 13.05 -0.18 2.06
CA GLN A 149 14.04 0.43 2.96
C GLN A 149 13.40 0.94 4.26
N ILE A 150 12.14 1.39 4.23
CA ILE A 150 11.44 1.93 5.40
C ILE A 150 10.78 0.83 6.24
N ARG A 151 10.29 -0.23 5.60
CA ARG A 151 9.52 -1.27 6.28
C ARG A 151 10.42 -2.21 7.09
N SER A 152 9.92 -2.66 8.24
CA SER A 152 10.47 -3.84 8.91
C SER A 152 10.06 -5.10 8.15
N LYS A 153 11.02 -5.80 7.54
CA LYS A 153 10.74 -7.06 6.83
C LYS A 153 10.31 -8.13 7.85
N LYS A 154 9.20 -8.81 7.55
CA LYS A 154 8.69 -9.96 8.30
C LYS A 154 8.70 -11.20 7.40
N PRO A 155 8.64 -12.41 7.97
CA PRO A 155 8.52 -13.64 7.20
C PRO A 155 7.36 -13.58 6.22
N VAL A 156 7.55 -14.18 5.04
CA VAL A 156 6.52 -14.25 4.01
C VAL A 156 5.38 -15.12 4.52
N CYS A 157 4.17 -14.57 4.53
CA CYS A 157 2.98 -15.34 4.90
C CYS A 157 2.64 -16.32 3.76
N VAL A 158 2.53 -17.61 4.06
CA VAL A 158 2.27 -18.66 3.07
C VAL A 158 0.98 -18.38 2.27
N TRP A 159 -0.04 -17.85 2.95
CA TRP A 159 -1.36 -17.54 2.40
C TRP A 159 -1.46 -16.23 1.61
N HIS A 160 -0.38 -15.46 1.46
CA HIS A 160 -0.48 -14.12 0.83
C HIS A 160 -1.05 -14.15 -0.59
N LYS A 161 -0.76 -15.20 -1.38
CA LYS A 161 -1.29 -15.35 -2.75
C LYS A 161 -2.79 -15.69 -2.79
N ALA A 162 -3.32 -16.26 -1.71
CA ALA A 162 -4.74 -16.54 -1.58
C ALA A 162 -5.53 -15.24 -1.35
N VAL A 163 -4.92 -14.26 -0.69
CA VAL A 163 -5.53 -12.96 -0.38
C VAL A 163 -5.26 -11.94 -1.50
N TRP A 164 -4.00 -11.78 -1.86
CA TRP A 164 -3.51 -10.75 -2.76
C TRP A 164 -3.12 -11.37 -4.10
N PHE A 165 -4.04 -11.28 -5.06
CA PHE A 165 -3.80 -11.68 -6.44
C PHE A 165 -4.37 -10.65 -7.41
N SER A 166 -3.84 -10.63 -8.63
CA SER A 166 -4.30 -9.75 -9.69
C SER A 166 -5.79 -9.94 -9.92
N GLN A 167 -6.52 -8.85 -10.14
CA GLN A 167 -7.97 -8.85 -10.35
C GLN A 167 -8.82 -9.31 -9.14
N SER A 168 -8.25 -9.52 -7.95
CA SER A 168 -9.05 -9.69 -6.73
C SER A 168 -9.93 -8.47 -6.45
N THR A 169 -11.06 -8.70 -5.76
CA THR A 169 -11.96 -7.61 -5.34
C THR A 169 -11.54 -7.15 -3.94
N PRO A 170 -11.16 -5.87 -3.73
CA PRO A 170 -10.57 -5.42 -2.47
C PRO A 170 -11.41 -5.74 -1.21
N LYS A 171 -12.73 -5.57 -1.27
CA LYS A 171 -13.63 -5.90 -0.14
C LYS A 171 -13.62 -7.39 0.20
N TYR A 172 -13.46 -8.28 -0.79
CA TYR A 172 -13.41 -9.73 -0.55
C TYR A 172 -12.05 -10.15 0.00
N ALA A 173 -10.97 -9.62 -0.57
CA ALA A 173 -9.61 -9.82 -0.08
C ALA A 173 -9.46 -9.33 1.37
N PHE A 174 -10.08 -8.20 1.73
CA PHE A 174 -10.05 -7.67 3.10
C PHE A 174 -10.72 -8.61 4.11
N ILE A 175 -11.90 -9.17 3.80
CA ILE A 175 -12.55 -10.16 4.67
C ILE A 175 -11.69 -11.40 4.82
N MET A 176 -11.17 -11.95 3.72
CA MET A 176 -10.28 -13.12 3.77
C MET A 176 -9.02 -12.85 4.60
N TRP A 177 -8.41 -11.67 4.45
CA TRP A 177 -7.26 -11.24 5.23
C TRP A 177 -7.56 -11.17 6.73
N LEU A 178 -8.71 -10.59 7.11
CA LEU A 178 -9.13 -10.53 8.51
C LEU A 178 -9.38 -11.93 9.08
N THR A 179 -10.00 -12.82 8.32
CA THR A 179 -10.22 -14.22 8.73
C THR A 179 -8.90 -14.95 8.96
N LEU A 180 -7.93 -14.83 8.04
CA LEU A 180 -6.60 -15.44 8.18
C LEU A 180 -5.75 -14.85 9.31
N LYS A 181 -6.14 -13.68 9.82
CA LYS A 181 -5.57 -13.07 11.03
C LYS A 181 -6.36 -13.39 12.29
N GLU A 182 -7.43 -14.17 12.20
CA GLU A 182 -8.36 -14.47 13.28
C GLU A 182 -8.95 -13.21 13.93
N ARG A 183 -9.10 -12.15 13.14
CA ARG A 183 -9.59 -10.84 13.59
C ARG A 183 -11.03 -10.55 13.18
N LEU A 184 -11.70 -11.51 12.57
CA LEU A 184 -13.12 -11.41 12.27
C LEU A 184 -13.93 -11.50 13.57
N GLN A 185 -15.02 -10.75 13.68
CA GLN A 185 -15.84 -10.69 14.90
C GLN A 185 -16.81 -11.88 14.97
N THR A 186 -16.28 -13.10 14.99
CA THR A 186 -17.02 -14.33 15.28
C THR A 186 -17.37 -14.42 16.77
N THR A 187 -18.37 -15.21 17.14
CA THR A 187 -18.85 -15.23 18.53
C THR A 187 -17.81 -15.76 19.51
N ASP A 188 -16.97 -16.71 19.10
CA ASP A 188 -15.81 -17.21 19.87
C ASP A 188 -14.87 -16.07 20.30
N ARG A 189 -14.63 -15.09 19.43
CA ARG A 189 -13.81 -13.91 19.71
C ARG A 189 -14.57 -12.89 20.55
N MET A 190 -15.86 -12.69 20.28
CA MET A 190 -16.70 -11.76 21.07
C MET A 190 -16.86 -12.22 22.52
N GLN A 191 -16.88 -13.54 22.75
CA GLN A 191 -17.00 -14.13 24.08
C GLN A 191 -15.86 -13.71 25.02
N GLN A 192 -14.67 -13.39 24.47
CA GLN A 192 -13.53 -12.89 25.24
C GLN A 192 -13.80 -11.51 25.88
N TRP A 193 -14.75 -10.75 25.36
CA TRP A 193 -15.13 -9.43 25.89
C TRP A 193 -16.50 -9.42 26.56
N ASN A 194 -17.37 -10.37 26.21
CA ASN A 194 -18.69 -10.51 26.79
C ASN A 194 -19.00 -12.00 27.03
N GLY A 195 -18.78 -12.45 28.27
CA GLY A 195 -18.95 -13.86 28.66
C GLY A 195 -20.39 -14.39 28.55
N SER A 196 -21.39 -13.52 28.49
CA SER A 196 -22.80 -13.90 28.39
C SER A 196 -23.32 -13.97 26.95
N ILE A 197 -22.45 -13.81 25.94
CA ILE A 197 -22.89 -13.87 24.54
C ILE A 197 -23.28 -15.31 24.15
N ASN A 198 -24.39 -15.45 23.42
CA ASN A 198 -24.73 -16.72 22.79
C ASN A 198 -23.68 -17.03 21.70
N THR A 199 -22.92 -18.09 21.88
CA THR A 199 -21.85 -18.52 20.96
C THR A 199 -22.36 -19.39 19.82
N THR A 200 -23.64 -19.77 19.80
CA THR A 200 -24.19 -20.62 18.76
C THR A 200 -24.19 -19.87 17.41
N CYS A 201 -23.77 -20.56 16.36
CA CYS A 201 -23.74 -20.07 14.99
C CYS A 201 -25.09 -19.52 14.56
N THR A 202 -25.13 -18.24 14.19
CA THR A 202 -26.39 -17.56 13.83
C THR A 202 -26.94 -17.99 12.47
N ILE A 203 -26.20 -18.83 11.73
CA ILE A 203 -26.64 -19.39 10.46
C ILE A 203 -27.36 -20.73 10.67
N CYS A 204 -26.72 -21.71 11.32
CA CYS A 204 -27.30 -23.04 11.50
C CYS A 204 -27.99 -23.26 12.85
N ASN A 205 -27.67 -22.48 13.88
CA ASN A 205 -28.11 -22.67 15.26
C ASN A 205 -27.74 -24.04 15.89
N GLU A 206 -26.71 -24.73 15.36
CA GLU A 206 -26.37 -26.11 15.76
C GLU A 206 -25.04 -26.23 16.53
N ALA A 207 -24.05 -25.36 16.26
CA ALA A 207 -22.71 -25.46 16.84
C ALA A 207 -22.12 -24.07 17.16
N PRO A 208 -21.07 -23.99 18.01
CA PRO A 208 -20.40 -22.73 18.30
C PRO A 208 -19.81 -22.07 17.04
N GLU A 209 -19.96 -20.74 16.92
CA GLU A 209 -19.46 -19.99 15.79
C GLU A 209 -17.97 -19.68 15.94
N SER A 210 -17.16 -20.38 15.17
CA SER A 210 -15.78 -20.01 14.82
C SER A 210 -15.70 -19.63 13.34
N TYR A 211 -14.59 -19.04 12.89
CA TYR A 211 -14.41 -18.77 11.45
C TYR A 211 -14.44 -20.06 10.61
N ALA A 212 -13.85 -21.15 11.12
CA ALA A 212 -13.79 -22.43 10.41
C ALA A 212 -15.20 -23.03 10.27
N HIS A 213 -15.99 -23.00 11.35
CA HIS A 213 -17.38 -23.41 11.31
C HIS A 213 -18.20 -22.49 10.40
N LEU A 214 -18.14 -21.17 10.60
CA LEU A 214 -18.93 -20.19 9.87
C LEU A 214 -18.78 -20.31 8.35
N PHE A 215 -17.56 -20.52 7.85
CA PHE A 215 -17.32 -20.56 6.40
C PHE A 215 -17.52 -21.94 5.79
N PHE A 216 -17.02 -23.01 6.40
CA PHE A 216 -17.03 -24.34 5.76
C PHE A 216 -17.52 -25.50 6.64
N GLY A 217 -17.55 -25.34 7.97
CA GLY A 217 -18.06 -26.37 8.88
C GLY A 217 -19.58 -26.31 9.13
N CYS A 218 -20.23 -25.20 8.83
CA CYS A 218 -21.67 -25.01 8.95
C CYS A 218 -22.39 -25.67 7.78
N ARG A 219 -23.45 -26.45 8.03
CA ARG A 219 -24.20 -27.17 6.99
C ARG A 219 -24.62 -26.24 5.84
N TYR A 220 -25.17 -25.08 6.19
CA TYR A 220 -25.61 -24.07 5.23
C TYR A 220 -24.45 -23.54 4.35
N SER A 221 -23.37 -23.07 4.95
CA SER A 221 -22.25 -22.47 4.19
C SER A 221 -21.43 -23.53 3.45
N GLY A 222 -21.28 -24.72 4.03
CA GLY A 222 -20.64 -25.87 3.40
C GLY A 222 -21.40 -26.36 2.17
N MET A 223 -22.74 -26.35 2.20
CA MET A 223 -23.56 -26.64 1.01
C MET A 223 -23.41 -25.59 -0.08
N VAL A 224 -23.40 -24.30 0.29
CA VAL A 224 -23.12 -23.20 -0.65
C VAL A 224 -21.75 -23.38 -1.30
N TRP A 225 -20.71 -23.64 -0.51
CA TRP A 225 -19.35 -23.88 -1.00
C TRP A 225 -19.29 -25.08 -1.95
N ARG A 226 -19.81 -26.24 -1.53
CA ARG A 226 -19.83 -27.47 -2.33
C ARG A 226 -20.47 -27.22 -3.68
N LYS A 227 -21.70 -26.68 -3.71
CA LYS A 227 -22.42 -26.44 -4.96
C LYS A 227 -21.70 -25.50 -5.93
N LEU A 228 -20.90 -24.56 -5.43
CA LEU A 228 -20.17 -23.60 -6.26
C LEU A 228 -18.89 -24.17 -6.87
N VAL A 229 -18.15 -25.01 -6.14
CA VAL A 229 -16.76 -25.39 -6.52
C VAL A 229 -16.49 -26.88 -6.66
N GLU A 230 -17.42 -27.75 -6.29
CA GLU A 230 -17.20 -29.22 -6.36
C GLU A 230 -16.83 -29.67 -7.78
N GLY A 231 -17.49 -29.18 -8.83
CA GLY A 231 -17.10 -29.51 -10.20
C GLY A 231 -15.79 -28.85 -10.66
N LEU A 232 -15.34 -27.76 -10.02
CA LEU A 232 -14.06 -27.10 -10.32
C LEU A 232 -12.88 -27.87 -9.71
N MET A 233 -13.08 -28.39 -8.50
CA MET A 233 -12.07 -29.12 -7.71
C MET A 233 -12.08 -30.62 -8.00
N SER A 234 -13.20 -31.17 -8.47
CA SER A 234 -13.36 -32.60 -8.78
C SER A 234 -12.94 -33.48 -7.60
N GLU A 235 -11.98 -34.39 -7.79
CA GLU A 235 -11.48 -35.32 -6.75
C GLU A 235 -10.77 -34.60 -5.59
N ASP A 236 -10.30 -33.38 -5.80
CA ASP A 236 -9.61 -32.58 -4.77
C ASP A 236 -10.58 -31.75 -3.91
N PHE A 237 -11.90 -31.97 -3.99
CA PHE A 237 -12.86 -31.20 -3.20
C PHE A 237 -12.59 -31.31 -1.69
N THR A 238 -12.53 -30.17 -1.02
CA THR A 238 -12.41 -30.09 0.44
C THR A 238 -13.21 -28.92 1.01
N ALA A 239 -13.80 -29.14 2.18
CA ALA A 239 -14.39 -28.11 3.03
C ALA A 239 -13.55 -27.88 4.30
N ASN A 240 -12.39 -28.53 4.42
CA ASN A 240 -11.49 -28.31 5.54
C ASN A 240 -10.75 -26.98 5.35
N TRP A 241 -10.87 -26.08 6.33
CA TRP A 241 -10.24 -24.76 6.27
C TRP A 241 -8.73 -24.82 6.01
N SER A 242 -8.00 -25.67 6.73
CA SER A 242 -6.54 -25.75 6.65
C SER A 242 -6.08 -26.25 5.28
N GLU A 243 -6.72 -27.31 4.76
CA GLU A 243 -6.43 -27.86 3.44
C GLU A 243 -6.74 -26.84 2.33
N LEU A 244 -7.90 -26.17 2.42
CA LEU A 244 -8.31 -25.13 1.47
C LEU A 244 -7.27 -24.02 1.40
N ILE A 245 -6.82 -23.50 2.55
CA ILE A 245 -5.81 -22.43 2.58
C ILE A 245 -4.50 -22.90 1.94
N VAL A 246 -4.03 -24.11 2.21
CA VAL A 246 -2.81 -24.65 1.56
C VAL A 246 -3.00 -24.74 0.04
N MET A 247 -4.16 -25.21 -0.41
CA MET A 247 -4.47 -25.35 -1.83
C MET A 247 -4.47 -24.01 -2.55
N VAL A 248 -5.21 -23.01 -2.03
CA VAL A 248 -5.28 -21.69 -2.68
C VAL A 248 -4.01 -20.86 -2.54
N SER A 249 -3.14 -21.19 -1.58
CA SER A 249 -1.84 -20.54 -1.41
C SER A 249 -0.81 -20.97 -2.46
N LYS A 250 -0.98 -22.16 -3.02
CA LYS A 250 -0.11 -22.76 -4.02
C LYS A 250 -0.74 -22.64 -5.42
N SER A 251 -0.01 -23.06 -6.44
CA SER A 251 -0.44 -23.02 -7.85
C SER A 251 -0.44 -24.43 -8.43
N TRP A 252 -1.29 -25.30 -7.87
CA TRP A 252 -1.40 -26.70 -8.32
C TRP A 252 -2.27 -26.85 -9.57
N LEU A 253 -3.18 -25.90 -9.80
CA LEU A 253 -4.11 -25.90 -10.91
C LEU A 253 -3.56 -25.04 -12.06
N THR A 254 -4.19 -25.15 -13.25
CA THR A 254 -3.98 -24.18 -14.32
C THR A 254 -4.19 -22.77 -13.77
N PRO A 255 -3.55 -21.73 -14.33
CA PRO A 255 -3.68 -20.41 -13.74
C PRO A 255 -5.16 -19.97 -13.70
N ILE A 256 -5.98 -20.33 -14.70
CA ILE A 256 -7.42 -19.99 -14.76
C ILE A 256 -8.17 -20.60 -13.59
N LYS A 257 -8.04 -21.92 -13.42
CA LYS A 257 -8.67 -22.63 -12.30
C LYS A 257 -8.20 -22.08 -10.96
N THR A 258 -6.90 -21.74 -10.84
CA THR A 258 -6.34 -21.09 -9.64
C THR A 258 -6.99 -19.73 -9.37
N PHE A 259 -7.18 -18.89 -10.39
CA PHE A 259 -7.86 -17.60 -10.26
C PHE A 259 -9.32 -17.77 -9.84
N ILE A 260 -10.07 -18.64 -10.55
CA ILE A 260 -11.48 -18.90 -10.28
C ILE A 260 -11.65 -19.42 -8.85
N LEU A 261 -10.85 -20.40 -8.44
CA LEU A 261 -10.93 -20.98 -7.09
C LEU A 261 -10.64 -19.93 -6.00
N ARG A 262 -9.58 -19.13 -6.15
CA ARG A 262 -9.27 -18.04 -5.21
C ARG A 262 -10.39 -17.00 -5.15
N TYR A 263 -10.95 -16.64 -6.30
CA TYR A 263 -12.01 -15.64 -6.37
C TYR A 263 -13.33 -16.18 -5.80
N ALA A 264 -13.70 -17.42 -6.12
CA ALA A 264 -14.87 -18.10 -5.59
C ALA A 264 -14.79 -18.24 -4.06
N LEU A 265 -13.62 -18.61 -3.53
CA LEU A 265 -13.35 -18.66 -2.09
C LEU A 265 -13.60 -17.29 -1.44
N GLN A 266 -12.95 -16.24 -1.96
CA GLN A 266 -13.10 -14.88 -1.44
C GLN A 266 -14.55 -14.36 -1.52
N ALA A 267 -15.24 -14.60 -2.63
CA ALA A 267 -16.62 -14.18 -2.84
C ALA A 267 -17.60 -14.93 -1.92
N THR A 268 -17.39 -16.23 -1.73
CA THR A 268 -18.19 -17.07 -0.83
C THR A 268 -18.02 -16.59 0.60
N MET A 269 -16.78 -16.45 1.08
CA MET A 269 -16.50 -15.95 2.43
C MET A 269 -17.11 -14.58 2.69
N HIS A 270 -16.95 -13.63 1.77
CA HIS A 270 -17.57 -12.33 1.93
C HIS A 270 -19.10 -12.41 2.01
N THR A 271 -19.72 -13.22 1.14
CA THR A 271 -21.19 -13.31 1.06
C THR A 271 -21.78 -14.03 2.28
N VAL A 272 -21.13 -15.08 2.78
CA VAL A 272 -21.48 -15.76 4.03
C VAL A 272 -21.33 -14.80 5.22
N TRP A 273 -20.25 -14.02 5.27
CA TRP A 273 -20.05 -13.01 6.32
C TRP A 273 -21.15 -11.94 6.30
N TRP A 274 -21.52 -11.48 5.10
CA TRP A 274 -22.63 -10.54 4.93
C TRP A 274 -23.96 -11.15 5.39
N GLU A 275 -24.28 -12.39 4.99
CA GLU A 275 -25.50 -13.09 5.42
C GLU A 275 -25.55 -13.29 6.94
N ARG A 276 -24.44 -13.71 7.54
CA ARG A 276 -24.31 -13.85 9.00
C ARG A 276 -24.67 -12.54 9.70
N ASN A 277 -24.07 -11.43 9.27
CA ASN A 277 -24.32 -10.13 9.90
C ASN A 277 -25.74 -9.63 9.68
N ALA A 278 -26.31 -9.82 8.48
CA ALA A 278 -27.70 -9.51 8.19
C ALA A 278 -28.65 -10.22 9.18
N ARG A 279 -28.49 -11.53 9.37
CA ARG A 279 -29.27 -12.31 10.36
C ARG A 279 -29.10 -11.79 11.78
N ARG A 280 -27.87 -11.44 12.17
CA ARG A 280 -27.60 -10.86 13.51
C ARG A 280 -28.25 -9.51 13.74
N HIS A 281 -28.47 -8.74 12.67
CA HIS A 281 -29.16 -7.45 12.73
C HIS A 281 -30.67 -7.56 12.48
N GLY A 282 -31.22 -8.78 12.46
CA GLY A 282 -32.66 -9.02 12.36
C GLY A 282 -33.21 -9.05 10.92
N GLU A 283 -32.34 -9.06 9.90
CA GLU A 283 -32.80 -9.29 8.52
C GLU A 283 -33.27 -10.74 8.34
N LYS A 284 -34.23 -10.94 7.42
CA LYS A 284 -34.78 -12.26 7.14
C LYS A 284 -33.70 -13.20 6.56
N PRO A 285 -33.54 -14.42 7.10
CA PRO A 285 -32.60 -15.41 6.55
C PRO A 285 -32.87 -15.71 5.09
N ARG A 286 -31.81 -15.75 4.27
CA ARG A 286 -31.88 -16.23 2.88
C ARG A 286 -31.57 -17.71 2.82
N ASP A 287 -32.27 -18.43 1.95
CA ASP A 287 -31.94 -19.84 1.68
C ASP A 287 -30.59 -20.01 0.98
N GLU A 288 -30.10 -21.25 0.98
CA GLU A 288 -28.81 -21.62 0.40
C GLU A 288 -28.78 -21.35 -1.12
N THR A 289 -29.88 -21.65 -1.82
CA THR A 289 -30.04 -21.47 -3.27
C THR A 289 -29.87 -20.01 -3.69
N THR A 290 -30.39 -19.08 -2.89
CA THR A 290 -30.29 -17.64 -3.10
C THR A 290 -28.85 -17.19 -2.95
N LEU A 291 -28.15 -17.68 -1.93
CA LEU A 291 -26.74 -17.35 -1.73
C LEU A 291 -25.86 -17.90 -2.85
N ILE A 292 -26.10 -19.14 -3.30
CA ILE A 292 -25.41 -19.75 -4.45
C ILE A 292 -25.58 -18.86 -5.69
N LYS A 293 -26.81 -18.45 -6.02
CA LYS A 293 -27.10 -17.56 -7.17
C LYS A 293 -26.39 -16.21 -7.06
N ILE A 294 -26.30 -15.64 -5.86
CA ILE A 294 -25.60 -14.37 -5.62
C ILE A 294 -24.09 -14.52 -5.88
N VAL A 295 -23.47 -15.57 -5.32
CA VAL A 295 -22.03 -15.79 -5.47
C VAL A 295 -21.67 -16.14 -6.92
N ASP A 296 -22.43 -17.04 -7.56
CA ASP A 296 -22.28 -17.37 -8.98
C ASP A 296 -22.38 -16.11 -9.86
N LYS A 297 -23.38 -15.25 -9.62
CA LYS A 297 -23.50 -13.96 -10.32
C LYS A 297 -22.27 -13.08 -10.12
N PHE A 298 -21.72 -12.99 -8.92
CA PHE A 298 -20.49 -12.20 -8.67
C PHE A 298 -19.27 -12.77 -9.41
N ILE A 299 -19.15 -14.09 -9.52
CA ILE A 299 -18.07 -14.75 -10.25
C ILE A 299 -18.23 -14.49 -11.75
N ARG A 300 -19.42 -14.70 -12.31
CA ARG A 300 -19.72 -14.42 -13.73
C ARG A 300 -19.46 -12.96 -14.10
N LEU A 301 -19.96 -12.02 -13.31
CA LEU A 301 -19.73 -10.59 -13.54
C LEU A 301 -18.24 -10.24 -13.45
N LYS A 302 -17.50 -10.87 -12.53
CA LYS A 302 -16.05 -10.68 -12.47
C LYS A 302 -15.38 -11.19 -13.75
N LEU A 303 -15.67 -12.41 -14.17
CA LEU A 303 -15.08 -12.98 -15.39
C LEU A 303 -15.44 -12.16 -16.64
N LEU A 304 -16.69 -11.71 -16.77
CA LEU A 304 -17.13 -10.82 -17.84
C LEU A 304 -16.41 -9.47 -17.84
N SER A 305 -16.18 -8.87 -16.66
CA SER A 305 -15.45 -7.59 -16.55
C SER A 305 -13.99 -7.67 -17.00
N GLN A 306 -13.44 -8.88 -17.11
CA GLN A 306 -12.06 -9.12 -17.56
C GLN A 306 -11.96 -9.44 -19.05
N LYS A 307 -13.10 -9.64 -19.73
CA LYS A 307 -13.18 -9.88 -21.17
C LYS A 307 -12.62 -8.64 -21.89
N GLY A 308 -11.50 -8.80 -22.60
CA GLY A 308 -10.80 -7.70 -23.30
C GLY A 308 -9.39 -7.35 -22.79
N ARG A 309 -8.86 -8.05 -21.77
CA ARG A 309 -7.46 -7.89 -21.31
C ARG A 309 -6.54 -9.08 -21.63
N GLY A 310 -7.00 -10.03 -22.46
CA GLY A 310 -6.28 -11.21 -22.94
C GLY A 310 -7.18 -12.45 -23.07
N ASP A 311 -6.79 -13.42 -23.92
CA ASP A 311 -7.56 -14.62 -24.28
C ASP A 311 -7.92 -15.52 -23.09
N TYR A 312 -7.08 -15.46 -22.06
CA TYR A 312 -7.18 -16.22 -20.80
C TYR A 312 -8.52 -16.08 -20.05
N PHE A 313 -9.26 -14.99 -20.22
CA PHE A 313 -10.49 -14.74 -19.44
C PHE A 313 -11.77 -15.26 -20.12
N GLU A 314 -11.78 -15.50 -21.43
CA GLU A 314 -12.89 -16.19 -22.11
C GLU A 314 -12.93 -17.67 -21.70
N GLU A 315 -11.76 -18.31 -21.66
CA GLU A 315 -11.59 -19.67 -21.13
C GLU A 315 -12.00 -19.75 -19.65
N GLY A 316 -11.93 -18.65 -18.89
CA GLY A 316 -12.43 -18.58 -17.52
C GLY A 316 -13.95 -18.74 -17.38
N LEU A 317 -14.74 -18.14 -18.28
CA LEU A 317 -16.20 -18.35 -18.29
C LEU A 317 -16.54 -19.78 -18.69
N ILE A 318 -15.88 -20.30 -19.73
CA ILE A 318 -16.06 -21.69 -20.19
C ILE A 318 -15.73 -22.66 -19.05
N THR A 319 -14.61 -22.46 -18.36
CA THR A 319 -14.20 -23.26 -17.20
C THR A 319 -15.22 -23.17 -16.07
N TRP A 320 -15.73 -21.98 -15.75
CA TRP A 320 -16.73 -21.81 -14.70
C TRP A 320 -18.04 -22.51 -15.03
N PHE A 321 -18.55 -22.34 -16.26
CA PHE A 321 -19.79 -22.97 -16.72
C PHE A 321 -19.69 -24.49 -16.81
N GLY A 322 -18.57 -25.02 -17.33
CA GLY A 322 -18.34 -26.46 -17.42
C GLY A 322 -18.16 -27.14 -16.05
N ALA A 323 -17.82 -26.37 -15.02
CA ALA A 323 -17.70 -26.87 -13.65
C ALA A 323 -19.03 -26.85 -12.86
N GLN A 324 -20.09 -26.21 -13.38
CA GLN A 324 -21.39 -26.22 -12.70
C GLN A 324 -22.14 -27.51 -13.05
N PRO A 325 -22.86 -28.15 -12.10
CA PRO A 325 -23.74 -29.26 -12.42
C PRO A 325 -24.75 -28.82 -13.49
N HIS A 326 -24.96 -29.61 -14.54
CA HIS A 326 -26.04 -29.39 -15.48
C HIS A 326 -27.36 -29.43 -14.69
N THR A 327 -28.00 -28.26 -14.55
CA THR A 327 -29.32 -28.11 -13.93
C THR A 327 -30.39 -28.73 -14.79
#